data_AF-A0A3P7NG40-F1
#
_entry.id   AF-A0A3P7NG40-F1
#
_cell.length_a   1.000
_cell.length_b   1.000
_cell.length_c   1.000
_cell.angle_alpha   90.00
_cell.angle_beta   90.00
_cell.angle_gamma   90.00
#
_symmetry.space_group_name_H-M   'P 1'
#
loop_
_entity.id
_entity.type
_entity.pdbx_description
1 polymer ?
#
loop_
_entity_poly.entity_id
_entity_poly.type
_entity_poly.pdbx_seq_one_letter_code
_entity_poly.pdbx_strand_id
1 'polypeptide(L)'
;MYEIQVQYNSEVSESGMDYSDSSSLTWIGLTQANYPASATWTWTDGTPYDYKDWAPGEPNDTKGQEHCVQIHSDYVGKDPSKDSSYRRWNDIPCNTYMRSYVCKKAALH
;
A
#
# COMPACT_ATOMS: atom_id res chain seq x y z
N MET A 1 -9.45 -2.85 -18.21
CA MET A 1 -9.34 -1.80 -17.18
C MET A 1 -8.49 -2.22 -15.98
N TYR A 2 -8.51 -3.50 -15.55
CA TYR A 2 -7.71 -4.00 -14.41
C TYR A 2 -6.18 -3.93 -14.61
N GLU A 3 -5.71 -4.02 -15.85
CA GLU A 3 -4.28 -4.02 -16.18
C GLU A 3 -3.58 -2.67 -15.89
N ILE A 4 -4.30 -1.55 -15.99
CA ILE A 4 -3.74 -0.20 -15.73
C ILE A 4 -3.53 0.06 -14.23
N GLN A 5 -4.42 -0.44 -13.36
CA GLN A 5 -4.29 -0.28 -11.91
C GLN A 5 -3.12 -1.09 -11.34
N VAL A 6 -2.90 -2.31 -11.86
CA VAL A 6 -1.78 -3.18 -11.50
C VAL A 6 -0.44 -2.52 -11.90
N GLN A 7 -0.35 -2.02 -13.14
CA GLN A 7 0.84 -1.32 -13.63
C GLN A 7 1.13 -0.06 -12.80
N TYR A 8 0.11 0.74 -12.50
CA TYR A 8 0.27 1.95 -11.68
C TYR A 8 0.83 1.64 -10.29
N ASN A 9 0.28 0.65 -9.57
CA ASN A 9 0.80 0.29 -8.23
C ASN A 9 2.23 -0.25 -8.29
N SER A 10 2.56 -1.00 -9.33
CA SER A 10 3.91 -1.50 -9.54
C SER A 10 4.88 -0.33 -9.74
N GLU A 11 4.64 0.59 -10.67
CA GLU A 11 5.54 1.73 -10.94
C GLU A 11 5.68 2.66 -9.73
N VAL A 12 4.59 2.84 -8.99
CA VAL A 12 4.54 3.67 -7.78
C VAL A 12 5.48 3.18 -6.67
N SER A 13 5.73 1.87 -6.59
CA SER A 13 6.64 1.27 -5.59
C SER A 13 8.13 1.52 -5.91
N GLU A 14 8.46 1.92 -7.14
CA GLU A 14 9.81 2.23 -7.60
C GLU A 14 10.21 3.65 -7.16
N SER A 15 10.34 3.84 -5.85
CA SER A 15 10.82 5.12 -5.30
C SER A 15 12.32 5.34 -5.51
N GLY A 16 13.06 4.30 -5.93
CA GLY A 16 14.52 4.28 -5.95
C GLY A 16 15.15 4.38 -4.55
N MET A 17 14.33 4.28 -3.50
CA MET A 17 14.75 4.28 -2.11
C MET A 17 14.57 2.89 -1.51
N ASP A 18 15.70 2.35 -1.08
CA ASP A 18 15.85 1.12 -0.34
C ASP A 18 15.11 1.15 1.02
N TYR A 19 14.34 0.09 1.31
CA TYR A 19 13.63 -0.08 2.58
C TYR A 19 14.60 -0.47 3.72
N SER A 20 14.86 0.47 4.63
CA SER A 20 15.67 0.22 5.85
C SER A 20 14.87 0.32 7.16
N ASP A 21 13.79 1.11 7.17
CA ASP A 21 12.91 1.35 8.31
C ASP A 21 11.55 1.90 7.84
N SER A 22 10.63 2.15 8.78
CA SER A 22 9.29 2.67 8.47
C SER A 22 9.27 3.98 7.70
N SER A 23 10.33 4.79 7.78
CA SER A 23 10.40 6.02 6.99
C SER A 23 10.44 5.66 5.50
N SER A 24 11.06 4.55 5.13
CA SER A 24 11.24 4.11 3.74
C SER A 24 9.97 3.51 3.10
N LEU A 25 8.88 3.40 3.86
CA LEU A 25 7.58 2.93 3.38
C LEU A 25 6.83 4.03 2.64
N THR A 26 5.92 3.62 1.77
CA THR A 26 5.11 4.53 0.96
C THR A 26 3.63 4.29 1.21
N TRP A 27 2.92 5.34 1.63
CA TRP A 27 1.47 5.31 1.80
C TRP A 27 0.71 5.24 0.48
N ILE A 28 -0.39 4.47 0.49
CA ILE A 28 -1.44 4.55 -0.53
C ILE A 28 -2.78 4.95 0.08
N GLY A 29 -3.74 5.31 -0.77
CA GLY A 29 -5.04 5.82 -0.33
C GLY A 29 -6.04 4.78 0.19
N LEU A 30 -5.65 3.53 0.46
CA LEU A 30 -6.56 2.49 0.98
C LEU A 30 -6.58 2.54 2.51
N THR A 31 -7.78 2.59 3.10
CA THR A 31 -7.96 2.67 4.56
C THR A 31 -9.30 2.08 5.02
N GLN A 32 -9.37 1.64 6.28
CA GLN A 32 -10.63 1.35 6.97
C GLN A 32 -11.19 2.61 7.63
N ALA A 33 -11.62 3.60 6.82
CA ALA A 33 -11.97 4.95 7.28
C ALA A 33 -13.11 5.01 8.33
N ASN A 34 -13.96 3.98 8.37
CA ASN A 34 -15.12 3.91 9.27
C ASN A 34 -14.91 2.95 10.46
N TYR A 35 -13.68 2.52 10.72
CA TYR A 35 -13.40 1.68 11.88
C TYR A 35 -13.65 2.45 13.20
N PRO A 36 -14.22 1.83 14.25
CA PRO A 36 -14.63 0.42 14.36
C PRO A 36 -16.08 0.13 13.90
N ALA A 37 -16.82 1.13 13.41
CA ALA A 37 -18.19 0.92 12.93
C ALA A 37 -18.25 0.00 11.70
N SER A 38 -17.18 -0.03 10.89
CA SER A 38 -17.00 -0.96 9.78
C SER A 38 -15.52 -1.25 9.54
N ALA A 39 -15.18 -2.51 9.29
CA ALA A 39 -13.83 -2.96 8.91
C ALA A 39 -13.62 -3.00 7.38
N THR A 40 -14.50 -2.37 6.61
CA THR A 40 -14.40 -2.35 5.14
C THR A 40 -13.27 -1.43 4.67
N TRP A 41 -12.44 -1.92 3.75
CA TRP A 41 -11.42 -1.13 3.06
C TRP A 41 -12.05 -0.23 2.00
N THR A 42 -11.64 1.03 1.98
CA THR A 42 -12.13 2.06 1.05
C THR A 42 -10.98 2.92 0.54
N TRP A 43 -11.02 3.27 -0.76
CA TRP A 43 -10.09 4.24 -1.34
C TRP A 43 -10.51 5.67 -0.98
N THR A 44 -9.55 6.52 -0.63
CA THR A 44 -9.77 7.93 -0.30
C THR A 44 -10.30 8.76 -1.49
N ASP A 45 -10.11 8.29 -2.72
CA ASP A 45 -10.65 8.93 -3.93
C ASP A 45 -12.08 8.48 -4.28
N GLY A 46 -12.68 7.59 -3.47
CA GLY A 46 -14.03 7.07 -3.66
C GLY A 46 -14.16 6.01 -4.76
N THR A 47 -13.06 5.57 -5.37
CA THR A 47 -13.12 4.47 -6.35
C THR A 47 -13.49 3.14 -5.69
N PRO A 48 -14.14 2.21 -6.42
CA PRO A 48 -14.51 0.90 -5.87
C PRO A 48 -13.29 0.11 -5.38
N TYR A 49 -13.46 -0.62 -4.27
CA TYR A 49 -12.48 -1.58 -3.78
C TYR A 49 -12.63 -2.94 -4.50
N ASP A 50 -12.25 -2.99 -5.78
CA ASP A 50 -12.39 -4.15 -6.66
C ASP A 50 -11.06 -4.84 -7.04
N TYR A 51 -9.93 -4.16 -6.82
CA TYR A 51 -8.58 -4.71 -6.94
C TYR A 51 -7.94 -4.93 -5.56
N LYS A 52 -7.16 -6.01 -5.43
CA LYS A 52 -6.51 -6.43 -4.18
C LYS A 52 -5.14 -7.02 -4.47
N ASP A 53 -4.10 -6.53 -3.81
CA ASP A 53 -2.71 -6.99 -4.01
C ASP A 53 -1.93 -7.10 -2.69
N TRP A 54 -2.58 -7.72 -1.70
CA TRP A 54 -2.00 -7.94 -0.39
C TRP A 54 -0.78 -8.86 -0.45
N ALA A 55 0.22 -8.57 0.38
CA ALA A 55 1.32 -9.47 0.62
C ALA A 55 0.80 -10.78 1.25
N PRO A 56 1.51 -11.91 1.07
CA PRO A 56 1.08 -13.16 1.69
C PRO A 56 0.95 -13.02 3.21
N GLY A 57 -0.26 -13.24 3.73
CA GLY A 57 -0.56 -13.10 5.16
C GLY A 57 -1.25 -11.78 5.53
N GLU A 58 -1.35 -10.82 4.59
CA GLU A 58 -1.97 -9.52 4.83
C GLU A 58 -3.42 -9.44 4.29
N PRO A 59 -4.26 -8.55 4.86
CA PRO A 59 -4.00 -7.74 6.04
C PRO A 59 -4.06 -8.58 7.33
N ASN A 60 -3.17 -8.31 8.28
CA ASN A 60 -3.02 -9.10 9.50
C ASN A 60 -3.53 -8.41 10.78
N ASP A 61 -3.84 -7.11 10.71
CA ASP A 61 -4.31 -6.26 11.80
C ASP A 61 -3.49 -6.40 13.09
N THR A 62 -2.17 -6.22 13.00
CA THR A 62 -1.27 -6.40 14.14
C THR A 62 -1.70 -5.51 15.31
N LYS A 63 -2.03 -6.17 16.44
CA LYS A 63 -2.53 -5.54 17.68
C LYS A 63 -3.87 -4.81 17.54
N GLY A 64 -4.61 -5.00 16.45
CA GLY A 64 -5.92 -4.37 16.24
C GLY A 64 -5.84 -2.86 15.95
N GLN A 65 -4.78 -2.41 15.26
CA GLN A 65 -4.45 -1.00 15.09
C GLN A 65 -4.08 -0.63 13.65
N GLU A 66 -4.17 -1.55 12.70
CA GLU A 66 -3.62 -1.38 11.35
C GLU A 66 -4.72 -1.06 10.32
N HIS A 67 -5.08 0.22 10.24
CA HIS A 67 -6.24 0.67 9.47
C HIS A 67 -5.88 1.51 8.23
N CYS A 68 -4.59 1.59 7.89
CA CYS A 68 -4.05 2.27 6.71
C CYS A 68 -3.10 1.35 5.96
N VAL A 69 -2.84 1.62 4.68
CA VAL A 69 -2.10 0.69 3.81
C VAL A 69 -0.86 1.32 3.22
N GLN A 70 0.22 0.56 3.25
CA GLN A 70 1.50 0.87 2.60
C GLN A 70 1.82 -0.16 1.51
N ILE A 71 2.65 0.22 0.54
CA ILE A 71 3.26 -0.72 -0.43
C ILE A 71 4.71 -1.00 -0.03
N HIS A 72 5.06 -2.29 0.07
CA HIS A 72 6.45 -2.71 0.23
C HIS A 72 7.30 -2.20 -0.94
N SER A 73 8.18 -1.23 -0.66
CA SER A 73 9.19 -0.69 -1.57
C SER A 73 10.36 -1.65 -1.80
N ASP A 74 11.29 -1.28 -2.71
CA ASP A 74 12.52 -2.02 -2.99
C ASP A 74 13.30 -2.33 -1.69
N TYR A 75 13.67 -3.59 -1.48
CA TYR A 75 14.33 -4.05 -0.24
C TYR A 75 15.85 -4.16 -0.40
N VAL A 76 16.61 -3.67 0.60
CA VAL A 76 18.08 -3.82 0.62
C VAL A 76 18.49 -5.28 0.73
N GLY A 77 19.10 -5.82 -0.31
CA GLY A 77 19.82 -7.09 -0.25
C GLY A 77 18.96 -8.35 -0.27
N LYS A 78 17.65 -8.24 -0.52
CA LYS A 78 16.82 -9.39 -0.90
C LYS A 78 16.71 -9.45 -2.42
N ASP A 79 16.74 -10.66 -2.95
CA ASP A 79 16.48 -10.93 -4.36
C ASP A 79 14.98 -10.72 -4.62
N PRO A 80 14.55 -9.72 -5.42
CA PRO A 80 13.13 -9.46 -5.67
C PRO A 80 12.41 -10.66 -6.30
N SER A 81 13.14 -11.53 -7.02
CA SER A 81 12.56 -12.76 -7.58
C SER A 81 12.17 -13.80 -6.52
N LYS A 82 12.65 -13.63 -5.29
CA LYS A 82 12.40 -14.51 -4.14
C LYS A 82 11.63 -13.82 -3.02
N ASP A 83 11.27 -12.55 -3.17
CA ASP A 83 10.49 -11.80 -2.19
C ASP A 83 9.03 -11.71 -2.62
N SER A 84 8.18 -12.53 -2.03
CA SER A 84 6.75 -12.58 -2.33
C SER A 84 5.96 -11.38 -1.79
N SER A 85 6.57 -10.54 -0.96
CA SER A 85 5.97 -9.32 -0.44
C SER A 85 6.38 -8.09 -1.26
N TYR A 86 7.37 -8.23 -2.14
CA TYR A 86 7.84 -7.15 -3.00
C TYR A 86 6.69 -6.52 -3.80
N ARG A 87 6.53 -5.19 -3.69
CA ARG A 87 5.49 -4.38 -4.35
C ARG A 87 4.05 -4.73 -3.96
N ARG A 88 3.85 -5.50 -2.89
CA ARG A 88 2.52 -5.85 -2.38
C ARG A 88 2.14 -5.02 -1.17
N TRP A 89 0.86 -5.06 -0.83
CA TRP A 89 0.26 -4.24 0.21
C TRP A 89 0.38 -4.86 1.58
N ASN A 90 0.44 -4.01 2.59
CA ASN A 90 0.44 -4.37 4.00
C ASN A 90 -0.31 -3.30 4.78
N ASP A 91 -1.15 -3.71 5.72
CA ASP A 91 -1.80 -2.82 6.66
C ASP A 91 -0.83 -2.41 7.76
N ILE A 92 -0.97 -1.18 8.25
CA ILE A 92 -0.05 -0.60 9.21
C ILE A 92 -0.75 0.52 9.99
N PRO A 93 -0.31 0.86 11.23
CA PRO A 93 -0.99 1.89 12.00
C PRO A 93 -0.94 3.23 11.29
N CYS A 94 -2.09 3.90 11.18
CA CYS A 94 -2.24 5.17 10.45
C CYS A 94 -1.37 6.31 10.99
N ASN A 95 -0.87 6.19 12.23
CA ASN A 95 0.04 7.16 12.85
C ASN A 95 1.52 6.86 12.57
N THR A 96 1.83 5.85 11.76
CA THR A 96 3.20 5.52 11.36
C THR A 96 3.81 6.69 10.57
N TYR A 97 5.01 7.10 10.98
CA TYR A 97 5.74 8.13 10.26
C TYR A 97 6.38 7.53 9.00
N MET A 98 5.95 8.02 7.83
CA MET A 98 6.52 7.69 6.51
C MET A 98 6.87 8.98 5.76
N ARG A 99 7.95 8.95 4.97
CA ARG A 99 8.39 10.13 4.18
C ARG A 99 7.71 10.23 2.81
N SER A 100 7.08 9.16 2.31
CA SER A 100 6.46 9.12 0.99
C SER A 100 4.99 8.70 1.00
N TYR A 101 4.27 9.18 -0.01
CA TYR A 101 2.88 8.84 -0.32
C TYR A 101 2.65 9.01 -1.81
N VAL A 102 1.57 8.40 -2.30
CA VAL A 102 1.26 8.33 -3.73
C VAL A 102 0.00 9.12 -4.00
N CYS A 103 0.09 10.04 -4.96
CA CYS A 103 -1.04 10.86 -5.38
C CYS A 103 -1.57 10.39 -6.73
N LYS A 104 -2.88 10.20 -6.80
CA LYS A 104 -3.62 9.98 -8.05
C LYS A 104 -4.39 11.23 -8.43
N LYS A 105 -4.34 11.60 -9.72
CA LYS A 105 -5.14 12.69 -10.30
C LYS A 105 -5.76 12.19 -11.60
N ALA A 106 -6.98 12.64 -11.91
CA ALA A 106 -7.58 12.39 -13.21
C ALA A 106 -6.72 12.99 -14.34
N ALA A 107 -6.59 12.27 -15.45
CA ALA A 107 -5.95 12.79 -16.65
C ALA A 107 -6.77 13.97 -17.19
N LEU A 108 -6.08 15.05 -17.58
CA LEU A 108 -6.68 16.12 -18.35
C LEU A 108 -6.63 15.68 -19.82
N HIS A 109 -7.79 15.39 -20.40
CA HIS A 109 -7.94 15.15 -21.83
C HIS A 109 -8.23 16.47 -22.54
#